data_AF-A0A929A008-F1
#
_entry.id   AF-A0A929A008-F1
#
_cell.length_a   1.000
_cell.length_b   1.000
_cell.length_c   1.000
_cell.angle_alpha   90.00
_cell.angle_beta   90.00
_cell.angle_gamma   90.00
#
_symmetry.space_group_name_H-M   'P 1'
#
loop_
_entity.id
_entity.type
_entity.pdbx_description
1 polymer ?
#
loop_
_entity_poly.entity_id
_entity_poly.type
_entity_poly.pdbx_seq_one_letter_code
_entity_poly.pdbx_strand_id
1 'polypeptide(L)'
;FKINHTAEHIKHGDISFRAALFIGEMGAQIKFFRGTSFESASSGIDIYVKGMFVCRTTEFSPSWASYVNGVIDFDNLDLSLSREEVKENSLYKKYREIVEGRIAERIRELKGTDKLQKIVDLHRADLLQGLAIVGDKKVFGGGRTLLDELIEFIPFETSHGRTFLPKYIESINDASKRFRKCEENTIYCVSQKTSGASESILAEDMGWPVIFTLPIEEKIIEDFVKSNNSYSRKKMTSDDFFTDKQDEIDSLIKILFQQQMSQVKAPESLAYKVRSFRKSVPAMLLVEGSNDEDSAKFFKMLERASGDKDLEDNEMLAIMKKLAERFQRDSSNRTLYVNSQNDIIKSLVQVYRTDPTDKSLLLTARAIYHSALLQSAHGTLSPRDAEIIIENFNETLEEVLSLTLQVKKTEIEVEQPEEAVGSDAPTESVEPYVFCVHSFSSNSVLAAIDQIKNTVPNLLGIQALSASDEVRELTVPENVKTMIRQCKFGVADITGNNPNVMLEIGMLEMLGKPVVKIRDANDKAQIPIDIGVDLYCVYNSWEIGAGNWAVDAKFPASVRNFILRANSIIETKL
;
A
#
# COMPACT_ATOMS: atom_id res chain seq x y z
N PHE A 1 -4.76 26.19 28.00
CA PHE A 1 -3.97 27.43 27.84
C PHE A 1 -4.79 28.64 28.25
N LYS A 2 -4.33 29.47 29.20
CA LYS A 2 -5.03 30.72 29.49
C LYS A 2 -4.76 31.74 28.39
N ILE A 3 -5.81 32.32 27.79
CA ILE A 3 -5.70 33.46 26.88
C ILE A 3 -5.39 34.69 27.75
N ASN A 4 -6.10 34.88 28.86
CA ASN A 4 -5.82 35.97 29.80
C ASN A 4 -5.04 35.46 31.02
N HIS A 5 -3.99 36.17 31.46
CA HIS A 5 -3.23 35.75 32.65
C HIS A 5 -4.08 35.80 33.93
N THR A 6 -4.95 36.80 34.02
CA THR A 6 -5.95 37.06 35.08
C THR A 6 -7.25 37.54 34.44
N ALA A 7 -8.33 37.71 35.22
CA ALA A 7 -9.50 38.44 34.72
C ALA A 7 -9.06 39.86 34.31
N GLU A 8 -9.18 40.17 33.02
CA GLU A 8 -8.80 41.47 32.45
C GLU A 8 -10.03 42.37 32.40
N HIS A 9 -9.86 43.62 32.81
CA HIS A 9 -10.88 44.64 32.65
C HIS A 9 -10.68 45.33 31.30
N ILE A 10 -11.60 45.09 30.37
CA ILE A 10 -11.53 45.56 28.99
C ILE A 10 -12.39 46.81 28.88
N LYS A 11 -11.78 47.92 28.45
CA LYS A 11 -12.47 49.20 28.19
C LYS A 11 -12.24 49.63 26.74
N HIS A 12 -13.33 49.92 26.04
CA HIS A 12 -13.30 50.38 24.65
C HIS A 12 -14.37 51.46 24.43
N GLY A 13 -13.98 52.73 24.50
CA GLY A 13 -14.93 53.85 24.51
C GLY A 13 -15.87 53.76 25.73
N ASP A 14 -17.18 53.76 25.48
CA ASP A 14 -18.22 53.61 26.51
C ASP A 14 -18.48 52.15 26.94
N ILE A 15 -17.80 51.20 26.30
CA ILE A 15 -17.98 49.76 26.55
C ILE A 15 -16.97 49.30 27.61
N SER A 16 -17.46 48.56 28.62
CA SER A 16 -16.67 48.06 29.74
C SER A 16 -17.17 46.69 30.20
N PHE A 17 -16.24 45.75 30.39
CA PHE A 17 -16.53 44.40 30.87
C PHE A 17 -15.27 43.72 31.41
N ARG A 18 -15.44 42.64 32.16
CA ARG A 18 -14.35 41.79 32.67
C ARG A 18 -14.37 40.45 31.96
N ALA A 19 -13.21 39.97 31.51
CA ALA A 19 -13.11 38.68 30.83
C ALA A 19 -11.94 37.84 31.33
N ALA A 20 -12.18 36.54 31.47
CA ALA A 20 -11.16 35.52 31.69
C ALA A 20 -11.36 34.40 30.66
N LEU A 21 -10.55 34.43 29.60
CA LEU A 21 -10.63 33.47 28.48
C LEU A 21 -9.49 32.45 28.54
N PHE A 22 -9.76 31.24 28.07
CA PHE A 22 -8.81 30.13 28.00
C PHE A 22 -9.18 29.11 26.90
N ILE A 23 -8.18 28.44 26.35
CA ILE A 23 -8.32 27.32 25.42
C ILE A 23 -8.18 26.03 26.22
N GLY A 24 -9.17 25.14 26.16
CA GLY A 24 -9.12 23.84 26.83
C GLY A 24 -8.09 22.89 26.20
N GLU A 25 -7.59 21.92 26.96
CA GLU A 25 -6.67 20.90 26.42
C GLU A 25 -7.42 19.82 25.61
N MET A 26 -8.72 19.65 25.86
CA MET A 26 -9.59 18.71 25.14
C MET A 26 -10.03 19.26 23.77
N GLY A 27 -9.10 19.46 22.84
CA GLY A 27 -9.44 19.88 21.47
C GLY A 27 -9.95 18.73 20.59
N ALA A 28 -9.29 17.57 20.64
CA ALA A 28 -9.61 16.43 19.76
C ALA A 28 -10.79 15.57 20.26
N GLN A 29 -10.97 15.45 21.58
CA GLN A 29 -12.03 14.60 22.15
C GLN A 29 -13.43 15.22 22.00
N ILE A 30 -13.56 16.55 22.10
CA ILE A 30 -14.83 17.26 21.88
C ILE A 30 -15.34 17.05 20.44
N LYS A 31 -14.45 16.88 19.45
CA LYS A 31 -14.83 16.60 18.05
C LYS A 31 -15.59 15.28 17.88
N PHE A 32 -15.30 14.26 18.69
CA PHE A 32 -16.06 13.00 18.70
C PHE A 32 -17.46 13.14 19.30
N PHE A 33 -17.67 14.20 20.09
CA PHE A 33 -18.92 14.49 20.79
C PHE A 33 -19.70 15.63 20.13
N ARG A 34 -19.34 16.06 18.91
CA ARG A 34 -20.08 17.09 18.16
C ARG A 34 -21.56 16.69 18.02
N GLY A 35 -22.45 17.60 18.40
CA GLY A 35 -23.90 17.39 18.40
C GLY A 35 -24.44 16.60 19.61
N THR A 36 -23.59 16.27 20.60
CA THR A 36 -24.03 15.59 21.83
C THR A 36 -24.15 16.56 23.00
N SER A 37 -24.94 16.20 24.01
CA SER A 37 -25.04 16.95 25.27
C SER A 37 -23.71 17.11 26.01
N PHE A 38 -22.69 16.30 25.68
CA PHE A 38 -21.35 16.40 26.25
C PHE A 38 -20.54 17.56 25.65
N GLU A 39 -20.75 17.93 24.38
CA GLU A 39 -20.10 19.09 23.75
C GLU A 39 -20.59 20.40 24.38
N SER A 40 -21.92 20.55 24.51
CA SER A 40 -22.55 21.74 25.12
C SER A 40 -22.20 21.90 26.60
N ALA A 41 -21.89 20.81 27.31
CA ALA A 41 -21.40 20.86 28.69
C ALA A 41 -19.90 21.17 28.81
N SER A 42 -19.09 20.84 27.80
CA SER A 42 -17.61 20.93 27.87
C SER A 42 -17.01 22.15 27.17
N SER A 43 -17.81 22.89 26.40
CA SER A 43 -17.37 24.08 25.65
C SER A 43 -18.28 25.29 25.89
N GLY A 44 -17.79 26.51 25.68
CA GLY A 44 -18.55 27.76 25.76
C GLY A 44 -18.05 28.78 26.78
N ILE A 45 -18.70 29.93 26.75
CA ILE A 45 -18.42 31.08 27.61
C ILE A 45 -19.59 31.26 28.59
N ASP A 46 -19.26 31.37 29.87
CA ASP A 46 -20.22 31.72 30.91
C ASP A 46 -20.41 33.25 30.91
N ILE A 47 -21.64 33.68 30.66
CA ILE A 47 -22.02 35.08 30.60
C ILE A 47 -22.61 35.52 31.94
N TYR A 48 -22.03 36.59 32.48
CA TYR A 48 -22.49 37.29 33.66
C TYR A 48 -22.84 38.73 33.33
N VAL A 49 -23.81 39.28 34.03
CA VAL A 49 -24.13 40.72 34.00
C VAL A 49 -24.13 41.24 35.43
N LYS A 50 -23.21 42.16 35.74
CA LYS A 50 -23.01 42.72 37.09
C LYS A 50 -22.85 41.61 38.15
N GLY A 51 -22.11 40.55 37.82
CA GLY A 51 -21.84 39.41 38.71
C GLY A 51 -22.98 38.41 38.85
N MET A 52 -24.12 38.58 38.16
CA MET A 52 -25.17 37.56 38.09
C MET A 52 -24.98 36.67 36.87
N PHE A 53 -25.00 35.35 37.07
CA PHE A 53 -24.97 34.38 35.97
C PHE A 53 -26.25 34.50 35.14
N VAL A 54 -26.09 34.51 33.82
CA VAL A 54 -27.20 34.54 32.85
C VAL A 54 -27.31 33.19 32.16
N CYS A 55 -26.29 32.84 31.38
CA CYS A 55 -26.26 31.59 30.63
C CYS A 55 -24.82 31.19 30.27
N ARG A 56 -24.66 29.93 29.86
CA ARG A 56 -23.47 29.46 29.14
C ARG A 56 -23.82 29.36 27.67
N THR A 57 -22.98 29.92 26.80
CA THR A 57 -23.23 29.90 25.35
C THR A 57 -21.94 29.73 24.56
N THR A 58 -22.02 28.97 23.47
CA THR A 58 -20.96 28.86 22.45
C THR A 58 -21.11 29.94 21.37
N GLU A 59 -22.28 30.55 21.26
CA GLU A 59 -22.61 31.53 20.22
C GLU A 59 -21.92 32.88 20.41
N PHE A 60 -21.43 33.17 21.62
CA PHE A 60 -20.70 34.39 21.87
C PHE A 60 -19.31 34.37 21.22
N SER A 61 -18.63 33.22 21.25
CA SER A 61 -17.34 33.04 20.59
C SER A 61 -17.47 33.25 19.08
N PRO A 62 -16.46 33.81 18.40
CA PRO A 62 -16.45 33.81 16.94
C PRO A 62 -16.40 32.36 16.44
N SER A 63 -17.01 32.09 15.28
CA SER A 63 -17.17 30.72 14.76
C SER A 63 -15.84 29.96 14.65
N TRP A 64 -14.75 30.67 14.38
CA TRP A 64 -13.40 30.13 14.24
C TRP A 64 -12.64 29.92 15.54
N ALA A 65 -13.11 30.50 16.64
CA ALA A 65 -12.55 30.34 17.97
C ALA A 65 -13.58 29.73 18.94
N SER A 66 -14.47 28.88 18.45
CA SER A 66 -15.47 28.16 19.26
C SER A 66 -14.82 27.29 20.36
N TYR A 67 -13.56 26.90 20.18
CA TYR A 67 -12.74 26.20 21.16
C TYR A 67 -12.27 27.09 22.35
N VAL A 68 -12.54 28.39 22.30
CA VAL A 68 -12.27 29.33 23.39
C VAL A 68 -13.39 29.23 24.43
N ASN A 69 -12.98 28.95 25.65
CA ASN A 69 -13.83 28.89 26.83
C ASN A 69 -13.53 30.07 27.75
N GLY A 70 -14.45 30.39 28.64
CA GLY A 70 -14.17 31.44 29.60
C GLY A 70 -15.37 31.92 30.37
N VAL A 71 -15.14 33.01 31.10
CA VAL A 71 -16.15 33.75 31.82
C VAL A 71 -16.06 35.21 31.40
N ILE A 72 -17.21 35.82 31.09
CA ILE A 72 -17.31 37.26 30.79
C ILE A 72 -18.38 37.87 31.68
N ASP A 73 -18.02 38.93 32.41
CA ASP A 73 -18.92 39.72 33.23
C ASP A 73 -19.08 41.12 32.64
N PHE A 74 -20.26 41.38 32.07
CA PHE A 74 -20.60 42.63 31.42
C PHE A 74 -21.14 43.65 32.42
N ASP A 75 -20.68 44.89 32.31
CA ASP A 75 -21.25 45.99 33.10
C ASP A 75 -22.66 46.33 32.62
N ASN A 76 -22.89 46.31 31.29
CA ASN A 76 -24.19 46.54 30.66
C ASN A 76 -24.37 45.61 29.45
N LEU A 77 -25.44 44.80 29.45
CA LEU A 77 -25.84 43.94 28.35
C LEU A 77 -27.36 43.79 28.35
N ASP A 78 -28.00 43.80 27.18
CA ASP A 78 -29.45 43.61 27.09
C ASP A 78 -29.78 42.11 27.19
N LEU A 79 -30.73 41.79 28.07
CA LEU A 79 -31.21 40.42 28.28
C LEU A 79 -32.63 40.24 27.75
N SER A 80 -33.03 38.99 27.57
CA SER A 80 -34.43 38.61 27.30
C SER A 80 -35.34 38.98 28.49
N LEU A 81 -36.65 38.89 28.28
CA LEU A 81 -37.64 39.13 29.35
C LEU A 81 -37.51 38.13 30.51
N SER A 82 -37.15 36.87 30.23
CA SER A 82 -36.88 35.85 31.26
C SER A 82 -35.55 36.09 32.00
N ARG A 83 -34.65 36.89 31.42
CA ARG A 83 -33.26 37.11 31.86
C ARG A 83 -32.38 35.85 31.84
N GLU A 84 -32.80 34.83 31.11
CA GLU A 84 -32.05 33.58 30.93
C GLU A 84 -31.25 33.57 29.62
N GLU A 85 -31.49 34.55 28.75
CA GLU A 85 -30.87 34.64 27.44
C GLU A 85 -30.37 36.05 27.17
N VAL A 86 -29.31 36.16 26.37
CA VAL A 86 -28.78 37.43 25.89
C VAL A 86 -29.55 37.87 24.66
N LYS A 87 -29.94 39.14 24.60
CA LYS A 87 -30.61 39.70 23.43
C LYS A 87 -29.59 40.07 22.36
N GLU A 88 -29.73 39.49 21.16
CA GLU A 88 -28.91 39.86 20.02
C GLU A 88 -29.25 41.26 19.49
N ASN A 89 -28.52 42.26 19.97
CA ASN A 89 -28.63 43.65 19.54
C ASN A 89 -27.28 44.17 18.99
N SER A 90 -27.20 45.44 18.62
CA SER A 90 -25.97 46.06 18.15
C SER A 90 -24.87 46.11 19.22
N LEU A 91 -25.23 46.21 20.50
CA LEU A 91 -24.27 46.19 21.61
C LEU A 91 -23.61 44.82 21.77
N TYR A 92 -24.39 43.74 21.70
CA TYR A 92 -23.93 42.36 21.70
C TYR A 92 -22.92 42.10 20.58
N LYS A 93 -23.23 42.57 19.36
CA LYS A 93 -22.32 42.48 18.21
C LYS A 93 -20.99 43.20 18.47
N LYS A 94 -21.02 44.41 19.02
CA LYS A 94 -19.79 45.15 19.40
C LYS A 94 -18.95 44.42 20.44
N TYR A 95 -19.58 43.81 21.46
CA TYR A 95 -18.85 43.01 22.45
C TYR A 95 -18.14 41.81 21.80
N ARG A 96 -18.83 41.10 20.88
CA ARG A 96 -18.23 39.99 20.14
C ARG A 96 -17.04 40.43 19.31
N GLU A 97 -17.14 41.55 18.59
CA GLU A 97 -16.03 42.11 17.80
C GLU A 97 -14.81 42.43 18.66
N ILE A 98 -15.00 43.04 19.84
CA ILE A 98 -13.91 43.36 20.78
C ILE A 98 -13.24 42.07 21.28
N VAL A 99 -14.03 41.06 21.64
CA VAL A 99 -13.49 39.77 22.13
C VAL A 99 -12.77 39.02 21.02
N GLU A 100 -13.30 39.01 19.80
CA GLU A 100 -12.65 38.41 18.63
C GLU A 100 -11.28 39.04 18.37
N GLY A 101 -11.19 40.38 18.37
CA GLY A 101 -9.92 41.09 18.22
C GLY A 101 -8.92 40.76 19.34
N ARG A 102 -9.40 40.61 20.58
CA ARG A 102 -8.55 40.25 21.72
C ARG A 102 -8.03 38.82 21.64
N ILE A 103 -8.87 37.85 21.25
CA ILE A 103 -8.44 36.46 21.01
C ILE A 103 -7.34 36.44 19.96
N ALA A 104 -7.55 37.13 18.85
CA ALA A 104 -6.63 37.10 17.73
C ALA A 104 -5.31 37.84 18.02
N GLU A 105 -5.35 38.98 18.72
CA GLU A 105 -4.15 39.65 19.23
C GLU A 105 -3.36 38.74 20.17
N ARG A 106 -4.05 38.00 21.04
CA ARG A 106 -3.39 37.09 21.98
C ARG A 106 -2.76 35.89 21.29
N ILE A 107 -3.38 35.35 20.23
CA ILE A 107 -2.78 34.31 19.40
C ILE A 107 -1.50 34.84 18.73
N ARG A 108 -1.51 36.08 18.23
CA ARG A 108 -0.32 36.74 17.67
C ARG A 108 0.82 36.87 18.68
N GLU A 109 0.52 37.25 19.92
CA GLU A 109 1.53 37.34 20.99
C GLU A 109 2.19 35.99 21.33
N LEU A 110 1.57 34.87 20.96
CA LEU A 110 2.16 33.53 21.15
C LEU A 110 3.11 33.12 20.02
N LYS A 111 3.37 33.99 19.04
CA LYS A 111 4.29 33.73 17.91
C LYS A 111 5.64 33.23 18.40
N GLY A 112 6.11 32.15 17.78
CA GLY A 112 7.40 31.52 18.11
C GLY A 112 7.39 30.67 19.40
N THR A 113 6.24 30.45 20.03
CA THR A 113 6.14 29.60 21.22
C THR A 113 5.55 28.22 20.89
N ASP A 114 5.97 27.18 21.62
CA ASP A 114 5.40 25.82 21.51
C ASP A 114 3.88 25.79 21.79
N LYS A 115 3.37 26.78 22.54
CA LYS A 115 1.94 26.90 22.84
C LYS A 115 1.13 27.23 21.59
N LEU A 116 1.62 28.14 20.75
CA LEU A 116 0.96 28.47 19.49
C LEU A 116 0.92 27.23 18.58
N GLN A 117 2.04 26.51 18.48
CA GLN A 117 2.10 25.28 17.69
C GLN A 117 1.04 24.27 18.12
N LYS A 118 0.91 24.03 19.43
CA LYS A 118 -0.14 23.14 19.98
C LYS A 118 -1.56 23.62 19.67
N ILE A 119 -1.83 24.92 19.77
CA ILE A 119 -3.15 25.49 19.45
C ILE A 119 -3.46 25.26 17.98
N VAL A 120 -2.52 25.58 17.09
CA VAL A 120 -2.67 25.42 15.65
C VAL A 120 -2.85 23.95 15.28
N ASP A 121 -2.11 23.03 15.89
CA ASP A 121 -2.24 21.60 15.60
C ASP A 121 -3.58 21.02 16.06
N LEU A 122 -4.06 21.39 17.25
CA LEU A 122 -5.34 20.90 17.79
C LEU A 122 -6.55 21.50 17.07
N HIS A 123 -6.46 22.79 16.72
CA HIS A 123 -7.57 23.60 16.22
C HIS A 123 -7.40 24.04 14.77
N ARG A 124 -6.51 23.39 14.00
CA ARG A 124 -6.23 23.70 12.59
C ARG A 124 -7.50 23.85 11.76
N ALA A 125 -8.41 22.89 11.87
CA ALA A 125 -9.65 22.87 11.09
C ALA A 125 -10.54 24.07 11.40
N ASP A 126 -10.66 24.44 12.68
CA ASP A 126 -11.49 25.55 13.14
C ASP A 126 -10.87 26.90 12.67
N LEU A 127 -9.54 27.02 12.72
CA LEU A 127 -8.80 28.18 12.20
C LEU A 127 -8.93 28.32 10.67
N LEU A 128 -8.77 27.23 9.91
CA LEU A 128 -8.95 27.23 8.46
C LEU A 128 -10.38 27.62 8.07
N GLN A 129 -11.38 27.09 8.79
CA GLN A 129 -12.78 27.46 8.61
C GLN A 129 -12.99 28.96 8.84
N GLY A 130 -12.39 29.51 9.89
CA GLY A 130 -12.42 30.95 10.17
C GLY A 130 -11.85 31.80 9.07
N LEU A 131 -10.63 31.48 8.64
CA LEU A 131 -9.97 32.19 7.56
C LEU A 131 -10.79 32.15 6.27
N ALA A 132 -11.44 31.02 5.98
CA ALA A 132 -12.26 30.89 4.78
C ALA A 132 -13.57 31.68 4.84
N ILE A 133 -14.24 31.79 5.99
CA ILE A 133 -15.59 32.39 6.09
C ILE A 133 -15.54 33.87 6.49
N VAL A 134 -14.62 34.23 7.40
CA VAL A 134 -14.55 35.57 7.98
C VAL A 134 -13.17 36.21 7.82
N GLY A 135 -12.29 35.61 7.01
CA GLY A 135 -10.91 36.07 6.83
C GLY A 135 -10.80 37.53 6.36
N ASP A 136 -11.74 37.99 5.55
CA ASP A 136 -11.81 39.35 4.99
C ASP A 136 -12.32 40.40 6.00
N LYS A 137 -12.87 39.97 7.14
CA LYS A 137 -13.36 40.89 8.17
C LYS A 137 -12.20 41.69 8.75
N LYS A 138 -12.40 43.01 8.82
CA LYS A 138 -11.48 43.95 9.47
C LYS A 138 -11.67 43.88 10.98
N VAL A 139 -11.02 42.92 11.61
CA VAL A 139 -11.10 42.70 13.06
C VAL A 139 -10.12 43.59 13.83
N PHE A 140 -9.11 44.15 13.16
CA PHE A 140 -8.02 44.89 13.82
C PHE A 140 -7.94 46.36 13.45
N GLY A 141 -7.36 47.15 14.36
CA GLY A 141 -7.02 48.55 14.10
C GLY A 141 -6.08 48.71 12.90
N GLY A 142 -6.32 49.76 12.11
CA GLY A 142 -5.55 50.04 10.89
C GLY A 142 -6.06 49.34 9.63
N GLY A 143 -7.23 48.69 9.67
CA GLY A 143 -7.86 48.09 8.49
C GLY A 143 -7.34 46.70 8.12
N ARG A 144 -6.54 46.08 8.99
CA ARG A 144 -6.03 44.70 8.84
C ARG A 144 -7.14 43.68 9.06
N THR A 145 -7.10 42.63 8.26
CA THR A 145 -8.10 41.56 8.27
C THR A 145 -7.70 40.40 9.20
N LEU A 146 -8.63 39.50 9.50
CA LEU A 146 -8.31 38.28 10.25
C LEU A 146 -7.31 37.40 9.48
N LEU A 147 -7.45 37.38 8.15
CA LEU A 147 -6.55 36.66 7.25
C LEU A 147 -5.12 37.14 7.35
N ASP A 148 -4.90 38.46 7.30
CA ASP A 148 -3.56 39.06 7.37
C ASP A 148 -2.82 38.67 8.65
N GLU A 149 -3.56 38.42 9.73
CA GLU A 149 -3.01 38.20 11.05
C GLU A 149 -2.82 36.73 11.39
N LEU A 150 -3.70 35.84 10.90
CA LEU A 150 -3.64 34.42 11.26
C LEU A 150 -2.95 33.55 10.21
N ILE A 151 -2.89 33.97 8.93
CA ILE A 151 -2.32 33.13 7.86
C ILE A 151 -0.85 32.77 8.11
N GLU A 152 -0.09 33.66 8.75
CA GLU A 152 1.32 33.41 9.09
C GLU A 152 1.51 32.29 10.14
N PHE A 153 0.46 31.91 10.85
CA PHE A 153 0.47 30.86 11.88
C PHE A 153 -0.13 29.54 11.38
N ILE A 154 -0.64 29.49 10.16
CA ILE A 154 -1.15 28.25 9.57
C ILE A 154 -0.02 27.59 8.78
N PRO A 155 0.42 26.39 9.18
CA PRO A 155 1.38 25.66 8.41
C PRO A 155 0.71 25.09 7.16
N PHE A 156 1.46 24.91 6.09
CA PHE A 156 1.05 24.28 4.85
C PHE A 156 1.94 23.06 4.61
N GLU A 157 1.34 21.99 4.08
CA GLU A 157 2.11 20.85 3.60
C GLU A 157 2.69 21.19 2.23
N THR A 158 3.96 20.88 2.03
CA THR A 158 4.67 21.19 0.77
C THR A 158 5.53 20.01 0.34
N SER A 159 6.00 20.04 -0.91
CA SER A 159 6.97 19.06 -1.43
C SER A 159 8.27 18.96 -0.63
N HIS A 160 8.58 19.96 0.22
CA HIS A 160 9.76 20.01 1.08
C HIS A 160 9.41 19.90 2.57
N GLY A 161 8.21 19.39 2.87
CA GLY A 161 7.68 19.24 4.22
C GLY A 161 6.86 20.43 4.71
N ARG A 162 6.40 20.32 5.95
CA ARG A 162 5.52 21.28 6.59
C ARG A 162 6.23 22.61 6.86
N THR A 163 5.65 23.72 6.42
CA THR A 163 6.23 25.07 6.59
C THR A 163 5.16 26.13 6.79
N PHE A 164 5.54 27.34 7.20
CA PHE A 164 4.64 28.50 7.30
C PHE A 164 4.82 29.40 6.08
N LEU A 165 3.78 30.16 5.74
CA LEU A 165 3.77 31.01 4.55
C LEU A 165 4.96 31.99 4.47
N PRO A 166 5.41 32.67 5.55
CA PRO A 166 6.58 33.56 5.49
C PRO A 166 7.86 32.81 5.08
N LYS A 167 8.15 31.68 5.73
CA LYS A 167 9.33 30.86 5.42
C LYS A 167 9.25 30.23 4.01
N TYR A 168 8.04 29.90 3.57
CA TYR A 168 7.79 29.45 2.21
C TYR A 168 8.16 30.52 1.18
N ILE A 169 7.68 31.76 1.37
CA ILE A 169 7.99 32.89 0.48
C ILE A 169 9.50 33.16 0.45
N GLU A 170 10.19 33.12 1.60
CA GLU A 170 11.66 33.24 1.64
C GLU A 170 12.34 32.16 0.78
N SER A 171 11.85 30.91 0.87
CA SER A 171 12.38 29.79 0.10
C SER A 171 12.13 29.95 -1.40
N ILE A 172 10.97 30.50 -1.79
CA ILE A 172 10.65 30.84 -3.18
C ILE A 172 11.55 31.95 -3.70
N ASN A 173 11.79 33.00 -2.92
CA ASN A 173 12.64 34.12 -3.33
C ASN A 173 14.12 33.72 -3.45
N ASP A 174 14.56 32.73 -2.68
CA ASP A 174 15.89 32.12 -2.86
C ASP A 174 15.93 31.16 -4.07
N ALA A 175 14.86 30.40 -4.30
CA ALA A 175 14.73 29.53 -5.46
C ALA A 175 14.65 30.30 -6.79
N SER A 176 13.95 31.44 -6.85
CA SER A 176 13.79 32.25 -8.06
C SER A 176 15.12 32.76 -8.62
N LYS A 177 16.13 32.96 -7.74
CA LYS A 177 17.51 33.30 -8.14
C LYS A 177 18.24 32.16 -8.83
N ARG A 178 17.84 30.91 -8.58
CA ARG A 178 18.50 29.69 -9.09
C ARG A 178 17.73 29.06 -10.24
N PHE A 179 16.40 29.15 -10.23
CA PHE A 179 15.52 28.47 -11.16
C PHE A 179 14.69 29.46 -11.98
N ARG A 180 14.92 29.50 -13.30
CA ARG A 180 14.24 30.43 -14.23
C ARG A 180 12.71 30.32 -14.24
N LYS A 181 12.16 29.14 -13.94
CA LYS A 181 10.71 28.88 -13.91
C LYS A 181 10.06 29.29 -12.57
N CYS A 182 10.87 29.62 -11.56
CA CYS A 182 10.42 30.06 -10.25
C CYS A 182 10.41 31.60 -10.22
N GLU A 183 9.25 32.18 -9.93
CA GLU A 183 9.02 33.62 -9.89
C GLU A 183 9.03 34.10 -8.43
N GLU A 184 9.62 35.27 -8.20
CA GLU A 184 9.68 35.88 -6.86
C GLU A 184 8.28 36.24 -6.36
N ASN A 185 8.03 36.05 -5.07
CA ASN A 185 6.74 36.31 -4.41
C ASN A 185 5.54 35.55 -5.01
N THR A 186 5.79 34.44 -5.70
CA THR A 186 4.75 33.60 -6.29
C THR A 186 4.47 32.37 -5.42
N ILE A 187 3.20 32.19 -5.03
CA ILE A 187 2.74 31.02 -4.30
C ILE A 187 2.35 29.93 -5.28
N TYR A 188 3.14 28.86 -5.32
CA TYR A 188 2.87 27.67 -6.12
C TYR A 188 2.03 26.69 -5.31
N CYS A 189 0.81 26.40 -5.77
CA CYS A 189 -0.09 25.47 -5.10
C CYS A 189 -0.67 24.45 -6.07
N VAL A 190 -0.84 23.22 -5.61
CA VAL A 190 -1.55 22.15 -6.30
C VAL A 190 -2.63 21.58 -5.40
N SER A 191 -3.82 21.37 -5.96
CA SER A 191 -4.93 20.74 -5.26
C SER A 191 -4.59 19.28 -4.98
N GLN A 192 -4.57 18.89 -3.70
CA GLN A 192 -4.32 17.49 -3.34
C GLN A 192 -5.55 16.64 -3.66
N LYS A 193 -5.49 15.90 -4.77
CA LYS A 193 -6.60 15.06 -5.26
C LYS A 193 -6.33 13.57 -5.18
N THR A 194 -5.09 13.18 -4.99
CA THR A 194 -4.67 11.81 -4.62
C THR A 194 -3.97 11.85 -3.26
N SER A 195 -3.41 10.72 -2.79
CA SER A 195 -2.59 10.65 -1.57
C SER A 195 -1.57 11.80 -1.41
N GLY A 196 -1.19 12.44 -2.53
CA GLY A 196 -0.19 13.50 -2.58
C GLY A 196 1.21 12.93 -2.83
N ALA A 197 1.38 11.60 -2.83
CA ALA A 197 2.68 10.96 -3.04
C ALA A 197 3.20 11.22 -4.47
N SER A 198 2.35 11.03 -5.48
CA SER A 198 2.70 11.23 -6.88
C SER A 198 3.01 12.71 -7.16
N GLU A 199 2.13 13.60 -6.72
CA GLU A 199 2.30 15.05 -6.84
C GLU A 199 3.54 15.53 -6.08
N SER A 200 3.86 14.93 -4.94
CA SER A 200 5.04 15.29 -4.17
C SER A 200 6.34 14.89 -4.85
N ILE A 201 6.42 13.69 -5.42
CA ILE A 201 7.60 13.27 -6.20
C ILE A 201 7.81 14.22 -7.38
N LEU A 202 6.74 14.55 -8.10
CA LEU A 202 6.78 15.44 -9.25
C LEU A 202 7.14 16.89 -8.87
N ALA A 203 6.59 17.38 -7.76
CA ALA A 203 6.86 18.72 -7.26
C ALA A 203 8.27 18.88 -6.68
N GLU A 204 8.85 17.82 -6.10
CA GLU A 204 10.23 17.82 -5.62
C GLU A 204 11.22 18.03 -6.77
N ASP A 205 10.99 17.41 -7.93
CA ASP A 205 11.82 17.54 -9.14
C ASP A 205 11.88 18.97 -9.70
N MET A 206 10.95 19.85 -9.32
CA MET A 206 10.98 21.27 -9.70
C MET A 206 12.16 22.01 -9.06
N GLY A 207 12.60 21.59 -7.87
CA GLY A 207 13.69 22.23 -7.12
C GLY A 207 13.27 23.38 -6.21
N TRP A 208 11.97 23.64 -6.06
CA TRP A 208 11.42 24.60 -5.09
C TRP A 208 10.12 24.07 -4.46
N PRO A 209 9.72 24.57 -3.28
CA PRO A 209 8.56 24.05 -2.58
C PRO A 209 7.25 24.39 -3.31
N VAL A 210 6.37 23.40 -3.45
CA VAL A 210 5.00 23.55 -3.95
C VAL A 210 4.05 23.16 -2.82
N ILE A 211 3.04 23.98 -2.56
CA ILE A 211 2.04 23.74 -1.51
C ILE A 211 0.99 22.74 -2.01
N PHE A 212 0.75 21.69 -1.22
CA PHE A 212 -0.40 20.79 -1.40
C PHE A 212 -1.59 21.36 -0.65
N THR A 213 -2.60 21.82 -1.40
CA THR A 213 -3.76 22.51 -0.83
C THR A 213 -4.98 21.63 -0.82
N LEU A 214 -5.71 21.65 0.30
CA LEU A 214 -7.12 21.32 0.35
C LEU A 214 -7.96 22.45 -0.29
N PRO A 215 -9.22 22.19 -0.71
CA PRO A 215 -10.06 23.23 -1.31
C PRO A 215 -10.16 24.50 -0.45
N ILE A 216 -10.25 24.35 0.88
CA ILE A 216 -10.36 25.50 1.81
C ILE A 216 -9.09 26.33 1.84
N GLU A 217 -7.92 25.68 1.74
CA GLU A 217 -6.62 26.34 1.70
C GLU A 217 -6.41 27.07 0.37
N GLU A 218 -6.93 26.52 -0.75
CA GLU A 218 -6.92 27.23 -2.03
C GLU A 218 -7.65 28.57 -1.96
N LYS A 219 -8.84 28.61 -1.33
CA LYS A 219 -9.60 29.85 -1.13
C LYS A 219 -8.82 30.82 -0.26
N ILE A 220 -8.23 30.36 0.85
CA ILE A 220 -7.45 31.19 1.78
C ILE A 220 -6.26 31.84 1.06
N ILE A 221 -5.52 31.07 0.25
CA ILE A 221 -4.39 31.59 -0.54
C ILE A 221 -4.89 32.60 -1.58
N GLU A 222 -6.01 32.31 -2.24
CA GLU A 222 -6.60 33.23 -3.22
C GLU A 222 -7.01 34.57 -2.58
N ASP A 223 -7.68 34.52 -1.44
CA ASP A 223 -8.11 35.70 -0.70
C ASP A 223 -6.90 36.51 -0.20
N PHE A 224 -5.83 35.83 0.22
CA PHE A 224 -4.57 36.47 0.65
C PHE A 224 -3.88 37.20 -0.49
N VAL A 225 -3.81 36.60 -1.67
CA VAL A 225 -3.22 37.24 -2.85
C VAL A 225 -4.09 38.40 -3.35
N LYS A 226 -5.42 38.30 -3.24
CA LYS A 226 -6.33 39.41 -3.55
C LYS A 226 -6.19 40.59 -2.57
N SER A 227 -5.97 40.32 -1.29
CA SER A 227 -5.76 41.37 -0.29
C SER A 227 -4.34 41.97 -0.34
N ASN A 228 -3.36 41.23 -0.87
CA ASN A 228 -1.96 41.61 -0.90
C ASN A 228 -1.35 41.50 -2.30
N ASN A 229 -1.42 42.61 -3.05
CA ASN A 229 -0.92 42.75 -4.42
C ASN A 229 0.60 42.51 -4.60
N SER A 230 1.35 42.35 -3.50
CA SER A 230 2.79 42.04 -3.55
C SER A 230 3.07 40.59 -3.92
N TYR A 231 2.08 39.72 -3.77
CA TYR A 231 2.18 38.30 -4.04
C TYR A 231 1.37 37.91 -5.26
N SER A 232 1.77 36.83 -5.91
CA SER A 232 0.99 36.19 -6.97
C SER A 232 0.71 34.73 -6.60
N ARG A 233 -0.27 34.12 -7.26
CA ARG A 233 -0.60 32.69 -7.10
C ARG A 233 -0.46 32.00 -8.44
N LYS A 234 0.25 30.87 -8.46
CA LYS A 234 0.22 29.91 -9.56
C LYS A 234 -0.42 28.60 -9.12
N LYS A 235 -1.66 28.38 -9.58
CA LYS A 235 -2.35 27.09 -9.43
C LYS A 235 -1.78 26.12 -10.45
N MET A 236 -1.05 25.13 -9.96
CA MET A 236 -0.42 24.09 -10.78
C MET A 236 -1.42 22.98 -11.09
N THR A 237 -1.32 22.47 -12.30
CA THR A 237 -1.98 21.28 -12.79
C THR A 237 -0.98 20.14 -12.89
N SER A 238 -1.46 18.91 -13.05
CA SER A 238 -0.59 17.74 -13.28
C SER A 238 0.38 17.96 -14.44
N ASP A 239 -0.06 18.63 -15.51
CA ASP A 239 0.77 18.90 -16.69
C ASP A 239 1.93 19.89 -16.41
N ASP A 240 1.79 20.78 -15.41
CA ASP A 240 2.83 21.76 -15.05
C ASP A 240 4.10 21.13 -14.45
N PHE A 241 4.01 19.90 -13.94
CA PHE A 241 5.15 19.21 -13.33
C PHE A 241 5.98 18.40 -14.34
N PHE A 242 5.41 18.10 -15.51
CA PHE A 242 6.10 17.28 -16.48
C PHE A 242 7.06 18.11 -17.34
N THR A 243 8.03 17.42 -17.93
CA THR A 243 8.87 18.02 -18.97
C THR A 243 8.30 17.69 -20.35
N ASP A 244 8.08 18.72 -21.18
CA ASP A 244 7.67 18.58 -22.58
C ASP A 244 8.86 18.13 -23.46
N LYS A 245 9.39 16.95 -23.17
CA LYS A 245 10.28 16.24 -24.10
C LYS A 245 9.44 15.19 -24.78
N GLN A 246 9.14 15.45 -26.04
CA GLN A 246 8.40 14.51 -26.87
C GLN A 246 9.41 13.59 -27.55
N ASP A 247 9.41 12.32 -27.15
CA ASP A 247 10.28 11.31 -27.71
C ASP A 247 9.58 10.64 -28.90
N GLU A 248 10.34 10.19 -29.90
CA GLU A 248 9.79 9.45 -31.07
C GLU A 248 9.01 8.19 -30.64
N ILE A 249 9.36 7.61 -29.49
CA ILE A 249 8.73 6.42 -28.94
C ILE A 249 7.39 6.69 -28.23
N ASP A 250 7.06 7.95 -27.93
CA ASP A 250 5.87 8.30 -27.12
C ASP A 250 4.56 7.82 -27.75
N SER A 251 4.45 7.96 -29.08
CA SER A 251 3.29 7.47 -29.83
C SER A 251 3.12 5.96 -29.69
N LEU A 252 4.23 5.23 -29.68
CA LEU A 252 4.25 3.77 -29.58
C LEU A 252 3.91 3.31 -28.15
N ILE A 253 4.44 4.00 -27.14
CA ILE A 253 4.07 3.78 -25.72
C ILE A 253 2.57 3.98 -25.53
N LYS A 254 2.01 5.05 -26.10
CA LYS A 254 0.58 5.35 -25.98
C LYS A 254 -0.28 4.24 -26.59
N ILE A 255 0.06 3.78 -27.81
CA ILE A 255 -0.67 2.69 -28.47
C ILE A 255 -0.57 1.40 -27.66
N LEU A 256 0.64 1.05 -27.19
CA LEU A 256 0.89 -0.13 -26.37
C LEU A 256 -0.01 -0.13 -25.14
N PHE A 257 0.01 0.95 -24.34
CA PHE A 257 -0.79 1.01 -23.13
C PHE A 257 -2.29 1.04 -23.44
N GLN A 258 -2.74 1.71 -24.50
CA GLN A 258 -4.14 1.68 -24.92
C GLN A 258 -4.60 0.26 -25.28
N GLN A 259 -3.78 -0.52 -25.99
CA GLN A 259 -4.10 -1.89 -26.38
C GLN A 259 -4.06 -2.87 -25.21
N GLN A 260 -3.06 -2.78 -24.34
CA GLN A 260 -2.96 -3.71 -23.21
C GLN A 260 -4.01 -3.39 -22.14
N MET A 261 -4.24 -2.10 -21.85
CA MET A 261 -5.18 -1.68 -20.81
C MET A 261 -6.65 -1.89 -21.20
N SER A 262 -6.99 -2.08 -22.48
CA SER A 262 -8.35 -2.48 -22.87
C SER A 262 -8.73 -3.88 -22.38
N GLN A 263 -7.73 -4.69 -21.98
CA GLN A 263 -7.90 -6.03 -21.40
C GLN A 263 -7.76 -6.04 -19.87
N VAL A 264 -7.63 -4.86 -19.26
CA VAL A 264 -7.49 -4.69 -17.81
C VAL A 264 -8.79 -4.10 -17.28
N LYS A 265 -9.27 -4.62 -16.15
CA LYS A 265 -10.41 -4.01 -15.48
C LYS A 265 -9.99 -2.64 -14.95
N ALA A 266 -10.49 -1.59 -15.60
CA ALA A 266 -10.21 -0.19 -15.29
C ALA A 266 -11.49 0.65 -15.46
N PRO A 267 -11.56 1.87 -14.87
CA PRO A 267 -12.68 2.78 -15.12
C PRO A 267 -12.82 3.13 -16.60
N GLU A 268 -14.05 3.16 -17.12
CA GLU A 268 -14.34 3.48 -18.55
C GLU A 268 -13.77 4.85 -19.00
N SER A 269 -13.57 5.77 -18.06
CA SER A 269 -13.08 7.13 -18.27
C SER A 269 -11.56 7.29 -18.10
N LEU A 270 -10.79 6.20 -17.98
CA LEU A 270 -9.34 6.26 -17.81
C LEU A 270 -8.65 6.82 -19.06
N ALA A 271 -8.03 8.00 -18.93
CA ALA A 271 -7.24 8.61 -20.00
C ALA A 271 -5.76 8.18 -19.92
N TYR A 272 -5.04 8.29 -21.04
CA TYR A 272 -3.62 7.92 -21.14
C TYR A 272 -2.80 9.08 -21.71
N LYS A 273 -1.76 9.48 -20.97
CA LYS A 273 -0.78 10.48 -21.40
C LYS A 273 0.63 9.92 -21.23
N VAL A 274 1.50 10.21 -22.19
CA VAL A 274 2.93 9.90 -22.09
C VAL A 274 3.66 11.19 -21.75
N ARG A 275 4.53 11.12 -20.74
CA ARG A 275 5.30 12.26 -20.22
C ARG A 275 6.68 11.80 -19.80
N SER A 276 7.62 12.75 -19.73
CA SER A 276 8.94 12.54 -19.15
C SER A 276 9.00 13.04 -17.70
N PHE A 277 9.36 12.15 -16.78
CA PHE A 277 9.58 12.44 -15.35
C PHE A 277 10.59 11.47 -14.71
N ARG A 278 10.81 11.53 -13.39
CA ARG A 278 11.82 10.77 -12.63
C ARG A 278 11.95 9.32 -13.12
N LYS A 279 13.15 8.94 -13.58
CA LYS A 279 13.44 7.66 -14.25
C LYS A 279 12.99 6.42 -13.45
N SER A 280 13.04 6.48 -12.13
CA SER A 280 12.66 5.38 -11.24
C SER A 280 11.16 5.08 -11.21
N VAL A 281 10.30 6.01 -11.67
CA VAL A 281 8.84 5.85 -11.63
C VAL A 281 8.33 5.46 -13.03
N PRO A 282 7.72 4.29 -13.21
CA PRO A 282 7.26 3.83 -14.52
C PRO A 282 5.95 4.50 -14.98
N ALA A 283 5.01 4.71 -14.06
CA ALA A 283 3.76 5.42 -14.32
C ALA A 283 3.17 6.00 -13.04
N MET A 284 2.28 6.98 -13.19
CA MET A 284 1.52 7.61 -12.10
C MET A 284 0.07 7.78 -12.52
N LEU A 285 -0.85 7.64 -11.56
CA LEU A 285 -2.27 7.90 -11.77
C LEU A 285 -2.64 9.21 -11.08
N LEU A 286 -3.07 10.20 -11.85
CA LEU A 286 -3.43 11.53 -11.34
C LEU A 286 -4.87 11.86 -11.76
N VAL A 287 -5.54 12.69 -10.96
CA VAL A 287 -6.90 13.16 -11.24
C VAL A 287 -6.84 14.52 -11.92
N GLU A 288 -7.36 14.60 -13.14
CA GLU A 288 -7.49 15.87 -13.86
C GLU A 288 -8.90 16.46 -13.67
N GLY A 289 -8.96 17.75 -13.36
CA GLY A 289 -10.24 18.48 -13.25
C GLY A 289 -10.51 18.99 -11.84
N SER A 290 -10.56 20.31 -11.69
CA SER A 290 -11.33 20.97 -10.64
C SER A 290 -12.02 22.11 -11.36
N ASN A 291 -13.33 22.01 -11.56
CA ASN A 291 -14.06 23.21 -11.98
C ASN A 291 -14.05 24.15 -10.78
N ASP A 292 -13.32 25.27 -10.87
CA ASP A 292 -13.25 26.29 -9.83
C ASP A 292 -14.66 26.78 -9.43
N GLU A 293 -15.63 26.69 -10.37
CA GLU A 293 -17.05 26.93 -10.11
C GLU A 293 -17.65 26.04 -9.02
N ASP A 294 -17.27 24.76 -8.94
CA ASP A 294 -17.84 23.83 -7.99
C ASP A 294 -17.26 24.02 -6.58
N SER A 295 -15.98 24.41 -6.50
CA SER A 295 -15.38 24.92 -5.26
C SER A 295 -16.10 26.17 -4.76
N ALA A 296 -16.34 27.15 -5.65
CA ALA A 296 -17.06 28.38 -5.28
C ALA A 296 -18.50 28.13 -4.82
N LYS A 297 -19.23 27.21 -5.48
CA LYS A 297 -20.57 26.78 -5.05
C LYS A 297 -20.55 26.12 -3.67
N PHE A 298 -19.56 25.28 -3.40
CA PHE A 298 -19.38 24.64 -2.09
C PHE A 298 -19.12 25.67 -0.98
N PHE A 299 -18.22 26.63 -1.20
CA PHE A 299 -17.94 27.67 -0.20
C PHE A 299 -19.14 28.54 0.09
N LYS A 300 -19.91 28.94 -0.93
CA LYS A 300 -21.18 29.64 -0.72
C LYS A 300 -22.17 28.83 0.11
N MET A 301 -22.15 27.51 -0.02
CA MET A 301 -23.00 26.61 0.75
C MET A 301 -22.52 26.50 2.21
N LEU A 302 -21.20 26.44 2.45
CA LEU A 302 -20.60 26.50 3.79
C LEU A 302 -20.82 27.84 4.49
N GLU A 303 -20.70 28.96 3.78
CA GLU A 303 -20.95 30.30 4.33
C GLU A 303 -22.40 30.45 4.80
N ARG A 304 -23.36 29.96 4.02
CA ARG A 304 -24.77 29.86 4.43
C ARG A 304 -24.92 28.95 5.65
N ALA A 305 -24.28 27.78 5.59
CA ALA A 305 -24.34 26.77 6.66
C ALA A 305 -23.82 27.30 8.01
N SER A 306 -22.80 28.16 7.97
CA SER A 306 -22.20 28.74 9.18
C SER A 306 -22.95 29.96 9.72
N GLY A 307 -23.85 30.55 8.92
CA GLY A 307 -24.57 31.78 9.27
C GLY A 307 -26.01 31.57 9.71
N ASP A 308 -26.60 30.41 9.40
CA ASP A 308 -27.99 30.09 9.74
C ASP A 308 -28.03 29.19 10.99
N LYS A 309 -28.84 29.56 11.98
CA LYS A 309 -29.01 28.77 13.21
C LYS A 309 -30.11 27.71 13.06
N ASP A 310 -30.94 27.84 12.03
CA ASP A 310 -32.13 27.01 11.78
C ASP A 310 -31.92 26.01 10.63
N LEU A 311 -30.68 25.75 10.22
CA LEU A 311 -30.40 24.73 9.20
C LEU A 311 -30.95 23.38 9.64
N GLU A 312 -31.97 22.93 8.91
CA GLU A 312 -32.55 21.62 9.12
C GLU A 312 -31.50 20.53 8.84
N ASP A 313 -31.53 19.44 9.61
CA ASP A 313 -30.65 18.27 9.45
C ASP A 313 -30.59 17.76 7.99
N ASN A 314 -31.67 17.94 7.23
CA ASN A 314 -31.78 17.59 5.82
C ASN A 314 -30.84 18.40 4.91
N GLU A 315 -30.62 19.69 5.20
CA GLU A 315 -29.72 20.54 4.41
C GLU A 315 -28.25 20.23 4.73
N MET A 316 -27.92 19.95 5.99
CA MET A 316 -26.60 19.46 6.39
C MET A 316 -26.30 18.07 5.80
N LEU A 317 -27.30 17.18 5.77
CA LEU A 317 -27.18 15.89 5.08
C LEU A 317 -27.01 16.09 3.57
N ALA A 318 -27.65 17.09 2.96
CA ALA A 318 -27.47 17.43 1.55
C ALA A 318 -26.07 18.00 1.25
N ILE A 319 -25.51 18.81 2.17
CA ILE A 319 -24.11 19.28 2.10
C ILE A 319 -23.16 18.09 2.19
N MET A 320 -23.36 17.20 3.15
CA MET A 320 -22.53 16.01 3.34
C MET A 320 -22.64 15.04 2.15
N LYS A 321 -23.84 14.83 1.59
CA LYS A 321 -24.04 14.04 0.38
C LYS A 321 -23.34 14.66 -0.82
N LYS A 322 -23.43 15.98 -1.03
CA LYS A 322 -22.68 16.66 -2.10
C LYS A 322 -21.16 16.58 -1.92
N LEU A 323 -20.68 16.63 -0.68
CA LEU A 323 -19.27 16.40 -0.33
C LEU A 323 -18.83 14.98 -0.71
N ALA A 324 -19.61 13.98 -0.30
CA ALA A 324 -19.36 12.57 -0.64
C ALA A 324 -19.42 12.32 -2.15
N GLU A 325 -20.42 12.88 -2.85
CA GLU A 325 -20.55 12.82 -4.30
C GLU A 325 -19.38 13.48 -5.02
N ARG A 326 -18.80 14.55 -4.45
CA ARG A 326 -17.61 15.21 -5.01
C ARG A 326 -16.37 14.32 -4.89
N PHE A 327 -16.11 13.74 -3.72
CA PHE A 327 -15.02 12.78 -3.55
C PHE A 327 -15.17 11.57 -4.50
N GLN A 328 -16.41 11.16 -4.78
CA GLN A 328 -16.70 10.08 -5.73
C GLN A 328 -16.59 10.50 -7.21
N ARG A 329 -16.99 11.73 -7.58
CA ARG A 329 -16.89 12.25 -8.96
C ARG A 329 -15.47 12.65 -9.35
N ASP A 330 -14.69 13.23 -8.45
CA ASP A 330 -13.26 13.49 -8.69
C ASP A 330 -12.49 12.15 -8.88
N SER A 331 -13.05 11.02 -8.46
CA SER A 331 -12.48 9.70 -8.74
C SER A 331 -12.73 9.17 -10.16
N SER A 332 -13.56 9.81 -11.00
CA SER A 332 -13.89 9.29 -12.34
C SER A 332 -12.92 9.75 -13.44
N ASN A 333 -12.38 10.98 -13.39
CA ASN A 333 -11.48 11.49 -14.43
C ASN A 333 -10.01 11.28 -14.06
N ARG A 334 -9.60 10.00 -14.06
CA ARG A 334 -8.20 9.62 -13.81
C ARG A 334 -7.44 9.55 -15.12
N THR A 335 -6.22 10.05 -15.12
CA THR A 335 -5.28 9.98 -16.24
C THR A 335 -4.06 9.19 -15.80
N LEU A 336 -3.76 8.10 -16.52
CA LEU A 336 -2.54 7.33 -16.35
C LEU A 336 -1.42 8.01 -17.15
N TYR A 337 -0.44 8.54 -16.42
CA TYR A 337 0.78 9.12 -16.97
C TYR A 337 1.87 8.07 -17.03
N VAL A 338 2.28 7.68 -18.24
CA VAL A 338 3.34 6.70 -18.48
C VAL A 338 4.66 7.41 -18.74
N ASN A 339 5.74 6.96 -18.09
CA ASN A 339 7.04 7.61 -18.16
C ASN A 339 7.85 7.15 -19.38
N SER A 340 8.08 8.03 -20.35
CA SER A 340 8.91 7.71 -21.52
C SER A 340 10.39 7.46 -21.17
N GLN A 341 10.86 7.96 -20.03
CA GLN A 341 12.26 7.84 -19.62
C GLN A 341 12.58 6.56 -18.85
N ASN A 342 11.57 5.85 -18.36
CA ASN A 342 11.75 4.67 -17.53
C ASN A 342 12.24 3.45 -18.33
N ASP A 343 13.19 2.69 -17.77
CA ASP A 343 13.82 1.56 -18.47
C ASP A 343 12.86 0.38 -18.69
N ILE A 344 11.91 0.15 -17.78
CA ILE A 344 10.89 -0.90 -17.92
C ILE A 344 9.97 -0.55 -19.09
N ILE A 345 9.52 0.70 -19.19
CA ILE A 345 8.69 1.18 -20.30
C ILE A 345 9.41 1.04 -21.64
N LYS A 346 10.69 1.42 -21.71
CA LYS A 346 11.52 1.26 -22.92
C LYS A 346 11.69 -0.21 -23.31
N SER A 347 11.90 -1.09 -22.34
CA SER A 347 11.99 -2.55 -22.56
C SER A 347 10.66 -3.12 -23.06
N LEU A 348 9.54 -2.66 -22.50
CA LEU A 348 8.20 -3.05 -22.93
C LEU A 348 7.92 -2.67 -24.38
N VAL A 349 8.38 -1.48 -24.81
CA VAL A 349 8.31 -1.05 -26.21
C VAL A 349 9.16 -1.93 -27.12
N GLN A 350 10.33 -2.40 -26.67
CA GLN A 350 11.16 -3.32 -27.44
C GLN A 350 10.46 -4.67 -27.64
N VAL A 351 9.91 -5.25 -26.58
CA VAL A 351 9.12 -6.50 -26.65
C VAL A 351 7.94 -6.32 -27.60
N TYR A 352 7.19 -5.22 -27.48
CA TYR A 352 6.04 -4.94 -28.34
C TYR A 352 6.41 -4.77 -29.82
N ARG A 353 7.60 -4.26 -30.13
CA ARG A 353 8.09 -4.18 -31.52
C ARG A 353 8.43 -5.55 -32.10
N THR A 354 8.88 -6.48 -31.26
CA THR A 354 9.21 -7.84 -31.67
C THR A 354 7.96 -8.71 -31.78
N ASP A 355 7.11 -8.68 -30.75
CA ASP A 355 5.85 -9.40 -30.70
C ASP A 355 4.78 -8.58 -29.94
N PRO A 356 3.83 -7.95 -30.65
CA PRO A 356 2.71 -7.22 -30.04
C PRO A 356 1.74 -8.07 -29.21
N THR A 357 1.81 -9.40 -29.34
CA THR A 357 0.91 -10.37 -28.70
C THR A 357 1.56 -11.08 -27.50
N ASP A 358 2.80 -10.74 -27.17
CA ASP A 358 3.52 -11.30 -26.03
C ASP A 358 2.77 -11.07 -24.71
N LYS A 359 2.49 -12.14 -23.97
CA LYS A 359 1.74 -12.11 -22.71
C LYS A 359 2.41 -11.28 -21.63
N SER A 360 3.74 -11.15 -21.64
CA SER A 360 4.48 -10.31 -20.70
C SER A 360 4.10 -8.84 -20.81
N LEU A 361 3.62 -8.38 -21.98
CA LEU A 361 3.15 -7.02 -22.19
C LEU A 361 1.95 -6.69 -21.30
N LEU A 362 0.93 -7.55 -21.34
CA LEU A 362 -0.29 -7.39 -20.54
C LEU A 362 0.03 -7.48 -19.04
N LEU A 363 0.81 -8.48 -18.63
CA LEU A 363 1.19 -8.68 -17.23
C LEU A 363 1.95 -7.47 -16.67
N THR A 364 2.92 -6.96 -17.43
CA THR A 364 3.72 -5.80 -17.01
C THR A 364 2.88 -4.53 -17.00
N ALA A 365 2.02 -4.31 -18.00
CA ALA A 365 1.12 -3.16 -18.03
C ALA A 365 0.15 -3.16 -16.83
N ARG A 366 -0.42 -4.33 -16.49
CA ARG A 366 -1.25 -4.55 -15.29
C ARG A 366 -0.48 -4.18 -14.03
N ALA A 367 0.71 -4.74 -13.83
CA ALA A 367 1.54 -4.46 -12.65
C ALA A 367 1.88 -2.97 -12.50
N ILE A 368 2.22 -2.29 -13.61
CA ILE A 368 2.48 -0.85 -13.63
C ILE A 368 1.23 -0.05 -13.23
N TYR A 369 0.07 -0.41 -13.77
CA TYR A 369 -1.19 0.22 -13.40
C TYR A 369 -1.53 0.02 -11.92
N HIS A 370 -1.35 -1.17 -11.37
CA HIS A 370 -1.59 -1.43 -9.94
C HIS A 370 -0.69 -0.62 -9.03
N SER A 371 0.60 -0.54 -9.36
CA SER A 371 1.53 0.31 -8.63
C SER A 371 1.08 1.77 -8.66
N ALA A 372 0.67 2.27 -9.83
CA ALA A 372 0.18 3.65 -9.98
C ALA A 372 -1.13 3.89 -9.20
N LEU A 373 -2.05 2.93 -9.22
CA LEU A 373 -3.33 2.99 -8.51
C LEU A 373 -3.11 3.00 -6.98
N LEU A 374 -2.23 2.13 -6.47
CA LEU A 374 -1.86 2.10 -5.05
C LEU A 374 -1.22 3.41 -4.58
N GLN A 375 -0.33 3.99 -5.39
CA GLN A 375 0.28 5.29 -5.08
C GLN A 375 -0.76 6.42 -5.05
N SER A 376 -1.79 6.35 -5.91
CA SER A 376 -2.85 7.35 -5.96
C SER A 376 -3.90 7.22 -4.84
N ALA A 377 -3.95 6.09 -4.14
CA ALA A 377 -5.01 5.80 -3.18
C ALA A 377 -4.95 6.73 -1.95
N HIS A 378 -6.06 7.43 -1.67
CA HIS A 378 -6.22 8.24 -0.47
C HIS A 378 -6.52 7.37 0.75
N GLY A 379 -5.57 7.25 1.69
CA GLY A 379 -5.80 6.54 2.95
C GLY A 379 -6.22 5.08 2.72
N THR A 380 -7.49 4.75 2.99
CA THR A 380 -8.06 3.42 2.71
C THR A 380 -8.55 3.33 1.27
N LEU A 381 -8.07 2.33 0.51
CA LEU A 381 -8.57 2.01 -0.83
C LEU A 381 -10.09 1.92 -0.84
N SER A 382 -10.73 2.52 -1.86
CA SER A 382 -12.17 2.37 -2.05
C SER A 382 -12.49 0.88 -2.32
N PRO A 383 -13.67 0.36 -1.92
CA PRO A 383 -14.04 -1.02 -2.22
C PRO A 383 -13.90 -1.37 -3.70
N ARG A 384 -14.25 -0.42 -4.58
CA ARG A 384 -14.10 -0.53 -6.04
C ARG A 384 -12.63 -0.66 -6.46
N ASP A 385 -11.76 0.25 -5.97
CA ASP A 385 -10.33 0.20 -6.31
C ASP A 385 -9.67 -1.05 -5.73
N ALA A 386 -10.08 -1.49 -4.54
CA ALA A 386 -9.62 -2.73 -3.93
C ALA A 386 -10.03 -3.96 -4.76
N GLU A 387 -11.27 -4.02 -5.24
CA GLU A 387 -11.74 -5.07 -6.14
C GLU A 387 -10.94 -5.08 -7.45
N ILE A 388 -10.73 -3.92 -8.08
CA ILE A 388 -9.88 -3.77 -9.27
C ILE A 388 -8.47 -4.32 -9.02
N ILE A 389 -7.86 -4.04 -7.86
CA ILE A 389 -6.53 -4.54 -7.52
C ILE A 389 -6.57 -6.06 -7.32
N ILE A 390 -7.50 -6.55 -6.50
CA ILE A 390 -7.58 -7.97 -6.14
C ILE A 390 -7.83 -8.83 -7.39
N GLU A 391 -8.80 -8.46 -8.22
CA GLU A 391 -9.15 -9.22 -9.40
C GLU A 391 -8.01 -9.27 -10.41
N ASN A 392 -7.49 -8.11 -10.82
CA ASN A 392 -6.39 -8.08 -11.78
C ASN A 392 -5.10 -8.69 -11.20
N PHE A 393 -4.84 -8.59 -9.88
CA PHE A 393 -3.70 -9.25 -9.24
C PHE A 393 -3.85 -10.77 -9.26
N ASN A 394 -5.05 -11.29 -8.98
CA ASN A 394 -5.34 -12.72 -9.10
C ASN A 394 -5.18 -13.20 -10.55
N GLU A 395 -5.73 -12.47 -11.53
CA GLU A 395 -5.53 -12.79 -12.95
C GLU A 395 -4.04 -12.78 -13.33
N THR A 396 -3.27 -11.81 -12.82
CA THR A 396 -1.82 -11.74 -13.06
C THR A 396 -1.08 -12.94 -12.44
N LEU A 397 -1.45 -13.35 -11.22
CA LEU A 397 -0.86 -14.52 -10.58
C LEU A 397 -1.23 -15.81 -11.31
N GLU A 398 -2.48 -15.98 -11.73
CA GLU A 398 -2.93 -17.12 -12.52
C GLU A 398 -2.16 -17.21 -13.84
N GLU A 399 -1.96 -16.08 -14.51
CA GLU A 399 -1.25 -16.04 -15.78
C GLU A 399 0.26 -16.30 -15.61
N VAL A 400 0.90 -15.73 -14.58
CA VAL A 400 2.30 -16.04 -14.23
C VAL A 400 2.48 -17.53 -13.87
N LEU A 401 1.55 -18.11 -13.11
CA LEU A 401 1.56 -19.54 -12.80
C LEU A 401 1.38 -20.37 -14.07
N SER A 402 0.47 -19.97 -14.96
CA SER A 402 0.24 -20.65 -16.24
C SER A 402 1.49 -20.62 -17.13
N LEU A 403 2.17 -19.48 -17.22
CA LEU A 403 3.41 -19.31 -17.97
C LEU A 403 4.54 -20.15 -17.36
N THR A 404 4.65 -20.15 -16.03
CA THR A 404 5.65 -20.97 -15.33
C THR A 404 5.41 -22.46 -15.54
N LEU A 405 4.14 -22.90 -15.52
CA LEU A 405 3.76 -24.28 -15.83
C LEU A 405 4.00 -24.61 -17.30
N GLN A 406 3.76 -23.67 -18.22
CA GLN A 406 4.09 -23.83 -19.63
C GLN A 406 5.59 -23.97 -19.82
N VAL A 407 6.42 -23.06 -19.32
CA VAL A 407 7.88 -23.15 -19.38
C VAL A 407 8.37 -24.45 -18.78
N LYS A 408 7.86 -24.88 -17.62
CA LYS A 408 8.22 -26.19 -17.06
C LYS A 408 7.80 -27.36 -17.95
N LYS A 409 6.63 -27.31 -18.59
CA LYS A 409 6.22 -28.33 -19.57
C LYS A 409 7.12 -28.30 -20.80
N THR A 410 7.47 -27.12 -21.31
CA THR A 410 8.35 -26.97 -22.47
C THR A 410 9.78 -27.37 -22.13
N GLU A 411 10.27 -27.11 -20.91
CA GLU A 411 11.55 -27.62 -20.40
C GLU A 411 11.52 -29.16 -20.33
N ILE A 412 10.43 -29.76 -19.85
CA ILE A 412 10.24 -31.21 -19.85
C ILE A 412 10.13 -31.78 -21.29
N GLU A 413 9.52 -31.04 -22.21
CA GLU A 413 9.39 -31.41 -23.64
C GLU A 413 10.67 -31.17 -24.44
N VAL A 414 11.53 -30.21 -24.08
CA VAL A 414 12.84 -29.93 -24.71
C VAL A 414 13.93 -30.83 -24.13
N GLU A 415 13.80 -31.26 -22.87
CA GLU A 415 14.62 -32.34 -22.29
C GLU A 415 14.27 -33.73 -22.87
N GLN A 416 13.15 -33.86 -23.59
CA GLN A 416 12.90 -34.99 -24.48
C GLN A 416 13.32 -34.58 -25.90
N PRO A 417 14.32 -35.22 -26.53
CA PRO A 417 14.67 -34.87 -27.90
C PRO A 417 13.44 -35.10 -28.80
N GLU A 418 13.08 -34.10 -29.60
CA GLU A 418 12.09 -34.24 -30.67
C GLU A 418 12.49 -35.42 -31.58
N GLU A 419 11.76 -36.53 -31.51
CA GLU A 419 11.78 -37.57 -32.54
C GLU A 419 11.19 -36.96 -33.83
N ALA A 420 12.07 -36.40 -34.65
CA ALA A 420 11.77 -36.02 -36.01
C ALA A 420 11.32 -37.26 -36.78
N VAL A 421 10.10 -37.20 -37.33
CA VAL A 421 9.59 -38.14 -38.31
C VAL A 421 10.51 -38.14 -39.53
N GLY A 422 11.35 -39.18 -39.68
CA GLY A 422 12.15 -39.38 -40.88
C GLY A 422 13.40 -40.26 -40.71
N SER A 423 13.21 -41.56 -40.91
CA SER A 423 14.19 -42.56 -41.38
C SER A 423 15.45 -42.87 -40.55
N ASP A 424 15.46 -44.10 -40.02
CA ASP A 424 16.60 -45.00 -39.76
C ASP A 424 17.80 -44.47 -38.95
N ALA A 425 17.69 -44.57 -37.61
CA ALA A 425 18.81 -44.89 -36.71
C ALA A 425 18.29 -45.64 -35.46
N PRO A 426 19.03 -46.62 -34.90
CA PRO A 426 18.49 -47.60 -33.96
C PRO A 426 18.31 -47.02 -32.56
N THR A 427 17.12 -47.19 -31.99
CA THR A 427 16.83 -46.98 -30.58
C THR A 427 17.66 -47.98 -29.76
N GLU A 428 18.65 -47.50 -29.01
CA GLU A 428 19.24 -48.32 -27.95
C GLU A 428 18.16 -48.50 -26.87
N SER A 429 17.54 -49.68 -26.86
CA SER A 429 16.65 -50.11 -25.79
C SER A 429 17.43 -50.14 -24.49
N VAL A 430 17.26 -49.14 -23.62
CA VAL A 430 17.78 -49.22 -22.25
C VAL A 430 17.07 -50.38 -21.57
N GLU A 431 17.82 -51.46 -21.30
CA GLU A 431 17.26 -52.66 -20.67
C GLU A 431 16.65 -52.29 -19.30
N PRO A 432 15.41 -52.74 -18.99
CA PRO A 432 14.79 -52.46 -17.71
C PRO A 432 15.60 -53.09 -16.58
N TYR A 433 15.76 -52.38 -15.47
CA TYR A 433 16.50 -52.85 -14.30
C TYR A 433 15.78 -52.51 -12.98
N VAL A 434 16.18 -53.20 -11.91
CA VAL A 434 15.73 -52.95 -10.54
C VAL A 434 16.78 -52.11 -9.81
N PHE A 435 16.36 -51.05 -9.15
CA PHE A 435 17.30 -50.20 -8.42
C PHE A 435 17.46 -50.65 -6.97
N CYS A 436 18.70 -50.90 -6.55
CA CYS A 436 19.08 -51.31 -5.21
C CYS A 436 19.48 -50.07 -4.39
N VAL A 437 18.64 -49.72 -3.44
CA VAL A 437 18.78 -48.56 -2.54
C VAL A 437 19.39 -49.04 -1.22
N HIS A 438 20.58 -48.59 -0.87
CA HIS A 438 21.23 -49.06 0.35
C HIS A 438 22.29 -48.10 0.87
N SER A 439 22.67 -48.29 2.13
CA SER A 439 23.82 -47.60 2.71
C SER A 439 25.13 -48.27 2.27
N PHE A 440 26.15 -47.46 1.95
CA PHE A 440 27.49 -47.95 1.59
C PHE A 440 28.40 -48.20 2.79
N SER A 441 27.98 -47.84 4.01
CA SER A 441 28.82 -47.90 5.21
C SER A 441 28.76 -49.23 5.95
N SER A 442 27.84 -50.15 5.60
CA SER A 442 27.68 -51.43 6.30
C SER A 442 27.96 -52.62 5.38
N ASN A 443 28.99 -53.40 5.72
CA ASN A 443 29.34 -54.63 4.99
C ASN A 443 28.24 -55.70 5.07
N SER A 444 27.42 -55.70 6.13
CA SER A 444 26.27 -56.61 6.23
C SER A 444 25.19 -56.30 5.18
N VAL A 445 24.94 -55.01 4.94
CA VAL A 445 23.98 -54.51 3.96
C VAL A 445 24.48 -54.80 2.54
N LEU A 446 25.78 -54.61 2.29
CA LEU A 446 26.38 -54.96 0.99
C LEU A 446 26.20 -56.45 0.67
N ALA A 447 26.43 -57.34 1.64
CA ALA A 447 26.22 -58.78 1.45
C ALA A 447 24.75 -59.13 1.12
N ALA A 448 23.78 -58.43 1.71
CA ALA A 448 22.37 -58.61 1.39
C ALA A 448 22.02 -58.09 -0.01
N ILE A 449 22.54 -56.93 -0.39
CA ILE A 449 22.34 -56.35 -1.72
C ILE A 449 22.99 -57.21 -2.81
N ASP A 450 24.15 -57.79 -2.57
CA ASP A 450 24.78 -58.73 -3.51
C ASP A 450 23.92 -59.99 -3.72
N GLN A 451 23.24 -60.47 -2.67
CA GLN A 451 22.25 -61.54 -2.83
C GLN A 451 21.05 -61.09 -3.67
N ILE A 452 20.57 -59.86 -3.53
CA ILE A 452 19.51 -59.30 -4.39
C ILE A 452 19.98 -59.19 -5.85
N LYS A 453 21.20 -58.71 -6.09
CA LYS A 453 21.81 -58.62 -7.42
C LYS A 453 21.95 -59.96 -8.11
N ASN A 454 22.11 -61.05 -7.36
CA ASN A 454 22.07 -62.42 -7.89
C ASN A 454 20.63 -62.96 -8.06
N THR A 455 19.72 -62.60 -7.17
CA THR A 455 18.35 -63.16 -7.15
C THR A 455 17.47 -62.55 -8.24
N VAL A 456 17.54 -61.23 -8.45
CA VAL A 456 16.66 -60.51 -9.39
C VAL A 456 16.86 -60.95 -10.86
N PRO A 457 18.09 -61.05 -11.40
CA PRO A 457 18.30 -61.52 -12.77
C PRO A 457 17.81 -62.95 -12.98
N ASN A 458 18.03 -63.83 -12.00
CA ASN A 458 17.57 -65.22 -12.04
C ASN A 458 16.03 -65.35 -11.99
N LEU A 459 15.33 -64.39 -11.38
CA LEU A 459 13.87 -64.42 -11.23
C LEU A 459 13.11 -63.72 -12.36
N LEU A 460 13.62 -62.58 -12.82
CA LEU A 460 12.90 -61.67 -13.72
C LEU A 460 13.59 -61.46 -15.07
N GLY A 461 14.81 -61.98 -15.25
CA GLY A 461 15.59 -61.76 -16.48
C GLY A 461 16.06 -60.31 -16.67
N ILE A 462 16.03 -59.49 -15.62
CA ILE A 462 16.43 -58.08 -15.63
C ILE A 462 17.56 -57.82 -14.63
N GLN A 463 18.41 -56.84 -14.91
CA GLN A 463 19.52 -56.50 -14.03
C GLN A 463 19.04 -55.84 -12.74
N ALA A 464 19.84 -55.95 -11.68
CA ALA A 464 19.67 -55.21 -10.44
C ALA A 464 20.93 -54.38 -10.18
N LEU A 465 20.75 -53.06 -10.05
CA LEU A 465 21.83 -52.08 -10.06
C LEU A 465 21.73 -51.15 -8.85
N SER A 466 22.86 -50.81 -8.27
CA SER A 466 23.02 -49.78 -7.24
C SER A 466 23.74 -48.56 -7.80
N ALA A 467 23.68 -47.43 -7.10
CA ALA A 467 24.28 -46.18 -7.56
C ALA A 467 25.81 -46.23 -7.75
N SER A 468 26.49 -47.24 -7.19
CA SER A 468 27.92 -47.46 -7.41
C SER A 468 28.25 -48.34 -8.62
N ASP A 469 27.29 -49.11 -9.12
CA ASP A 469 27.53 -50.03 -10.24
C ASP A 469 27.51 -49.31 -11.60
N GLU A 470 26.75 -48.22 -11.68
CA GLU A 470 26.58 -47.47 -12.92
C GLU A 470 26.53 -45.96 -12.64
N VAL A 471 27.40 -45.21 -13.31
CA VAL A 471 27.48 -43.75 -13.21
C VAL A 471 26.95 -43.17 -14.51
N ARG A 472 25.71 -42.67 -14.45
CA ARG A 472 25.00 -42.04 -15.58
C ARG A 472 25.07 -40.50 -15.55
N GLU A 473 25.51 -39.91 -14.44
CA GLU A 473 25.54 -38.46 -14.22
C GLU A 473 26.82 -37.99 -13.52
N LEU A 474 27.07 -36.68 -13.57
CA LEU A 474 28.28 -36.04 -13.03
C LEU A 474 28.32 -35.98 -11.49
N THR A 475 27.15 -36.05 -10.83
CA THR A 475 27.07 -36.04 -9.37
C THR A 475 26.30 -37.25 -8.83
N VAL A 476 26.67 -37.73 -7.63
CA VAL A 476 25.99 -38.86 -6.98
C VAL A 476 24.49 -38.60 -6.81
N PRO A 477 24.02 -37.42 -6.36
CA PRO A 477 22.59 -37.15 -6.24
C PRO A 477 21.84 -37.14 -7.57
N GLU A 478 22.46 -36.65 -8.65
CA GLU A 478 21.86 -36.68 -10.00
C GLU A 478 21.83 -38.12 -10.52
N ASN A 479 22.89 -38.89 -10.32
CA ASN A 479 22.96 -40.29 -10.73
C ASN A 479 21.85 -41.12 -10.07
N VAL A 480 21.69 -40.98 -8.75
CA VAL A 480 20.62 -41.65 -8.00
C VAL A 480 19.24 -41.23 -8.50
N LYS A 481 19.01 -39.94 -8.80
CA LYS A 481 17.74 -39.47 -9.37
C LYS A 481 17.46 -40.07 -10.74
N THR A 482 18.45 -40.10 -11.62
CA THR A 482 18.33 -40.70 -12.95
C THR A 482 18.04 -42.20 -12.84
N MET A 483 18.72 -42.90 -11.93
CA MET A 483 18.49 -44.32 -11.70
C MET A 483 17.09 -44.62 -11.13
N ILE A 484 16.64 -43.83 -10.16
CA ILE A 484 15.27 -43.92 -9.60
C ILE A 484 14.22 -43.64 -10.66
N ARG A 485 14.44 -42.67 -11.57
CA ARG A 485 13.50 -42.35 -12.65
C ARG A 485 13.41 -43.43 -13.71
N GLN A 486 14.49 -44.16 -13.98
CA GLN A 486 14.55 -45.14 -15.07
C GLN A 486 14.34 -46.60 -14.61
N CYS A 487 14.46 -46.90 -13.33
CA CYS A 487 14.27 -48.27 -12.83
C CYS A 487 12.81 -48.76 -12.93
N LYS A 488 12.60 -50.07 -12.98
CA LYS A 488 11.27 -50.68 -12.94
C LYS A 488 10.63 -50.52 -11.56
N PHE A 489 11.34 -50.95 -10.51
CA PHE A 489 10.99 -50.78 -9.10
C PHE A 489 12.26 -50.76 -8.25
N GLY A 490 12.12 -50.42 -6.96
CA GLY A 490 13.23 -50.39 -6.02
C GLY A 490 13.26 -51.59 -5.07
N VAL A 491 14.46 -52.02 -4.68
CA VAL A 491 14.71 -52.86 -3.50
C VAL A 491 15.56 -52.06 -2.54
N ALA A 492 15.03 -51.76 -1.35
CA ALA A 492 15.65 -50.83 -0.41
C ALA A 492 15.98 -51.49 0.94
N ASP A 493 17.24 -51.37 1.37
CA ASP A 493 17.68 -51.84 2.67
C ASP A 493 17.53 -50.75 3.75
N ILE A 494 16.58 -50.94 4.66
CA ILE A 494 16.23 -49.97 5.71
C ILE A 494 17.03 -50.18 7.02
N THR A 495 18.05 -51.04 7.01
CA THR A 495 18.89 -51.33 8.18
C THR A 495 19.57 -50.05 8.68
N GLY A 496 19.45 -49.77 9.99
CA GLY A 496 20.03 -48.59 10.63
C GLY A 496 19.32 -47.27 10.33
N ASN A 497 18.19 -47.29 9.59
CA ASN A 497 17.40 -46.10 9.22
C ASN A 497 18.21 -44.97 8.58
N ASN A 498 19.06 -45.29 7.60
CA ASN A 498 19.87 -44.28 6.93
C ASN A 498 18.98 -43.18 6.28
N PRO A 499 19.16 -41.89 6.61
CA PRO A 499 18.31 -40.81 6.08
C PRO A 499 18.29 -40.71 4.55
N ASN A 500 19.40 -41.02 3.88
CA ASN A 500 19.47 -40.96 2.41
C ASN A 500 18.64 -42.08 1.78
N VAL A 501 18.72 -43.29 2.33
CA VAL A 501 17.87 -44.41 1.90
C VAL A 501 16.38 -44.07 2.10
N MET A 502 16.02 -43.44 3.22
CA MET A 502 14.63 -43.05 3.48
C MET A 502 14.13 -42.00 2.47
N LEU A 503 14.98 -41.04 2.11
CA LEU A 503 14.69 -40.05 1.08
C LEU A 503 14.49 -40.72 -0.29
N GLU A 504 15.37 -41.64 -0.67
CA GLU A 504 15.31 -42.39 -1.93
C GLU A 504 14.06 -43.29 -2.03
N ILE A 505 13.68 -43.95 -0.93
CA ILE A 505 12.40 -44.68 -0.83
C ILE A 505 11.23 -43.73 -1.07
N GLY A 506 11.22 -42.56 -0.42
CA GLY A 506 10.18 -41.55 -0.61
C GLY A 506 10.07 -41.08 -2.06
N MET A 507 11.21 -40.91 -2.75
CA MET A 507 11.23 -40.55 -4.18
C MET A 507 10.65 -41.65 -5.07
N LEU A 508 10.99 -42.92 -4.82
CA LEU A 508 10.41 -44.05 -5.55
C LEU A 508 8.89 -44.15 -5.36
N GLU A 509 8.42 -44.00 -4.12
CA GLU A 509 7.00 -44.04 -3.79
C GLU A 509 6.23 -42.85 -4.39
N MET A 510 6.81 -41.65 -4.38
CA MET A 510 6.24 -40.47 -5.06
C MET A 510 6.08 -40.66 -6.57
N LEU A 511 7.00 -41.38 -7.22
CA LEU A 511 6.92 -41.74 -8.64
C LEU A 511 5.97 -42.92 -8.90
N GLY A 512 5.28 -43.42 -7.87
CA GLY A 512 4.34 -44.53 -7.98
C GLY A 512 5.02 -45.89 -8.21
N LYS A 513 6.35 -45.97 -8.03
CA LYS A 513 7.14 -47.19 -8.21
C LYS A 513 7.08 -48.03 -6.93
N PRO A 514 6.79 -49.34 -7.03
CA PRO A 514 6.84 -50.24 -5.88
C PRO A 514 8.24 -50.25 -5.25
N VAL A 515 8.30 -50.42 -3.93
CA VAL A 515 9.56 -50.57 -3.19
C VAL A 515 9.49 -51.81 -2.32
N VAL A 516 10.38 -52.77 -2.57
CA VAL A 516 10.59 -53.92 -1.72
C VAL A 516 11.55 -53.53 -0.61
N LYS A 517 11.07 -53.50 0.63
CA LYS A 517 11.88 -53.12 1.80
C LYS A 517 12.52 -54.38 2.39
N ILE A 518 13.83 -54.36 2.65
CA ILE A 518 14.57 -55.44 3.31
C ILE A 518 15.27 -54.92 4.57
N ARG A 519 15.45 -55.78 5.57
CA ARG A 519 16.07 -55.37 6.85
C ARG A 519 16.83 -56.51 7.53
N ASP A 520 17.96 -56.19 8.14
CA ASP A 520 18.68 -57.11 9.00
C ASP A 520 17.88 -57.40 10.30
N ALA A 521 17.70 -58.68 10.61
CA ALA A 521 17.04 -59.16 11.83
C ALA A 521 17.73 -58.68 13.11
N ASN A 522 19.03 -58.43 13.04
CA ASN A 522 19.84 -58.00 14.18
C ASN A 522 19.78 -56.48 14.41
N ASP A 523 19.10 -55.72 13.54
CA ASP A 523 18.99 -54.27 13.65
C ASP A 523 18.03 -53.86 14.78
N LYS A 524 18.55 -53.06 15.72
CA LYS A 524 17.81 -52.57 16.89
C LYS A 524 17.26 -51.15 16.70
N ALA A 525 17.48 -50.52 15.55
CA ALA A 525 16.97 -49.18 15.29
C ALA A 525 15.43 -49.14 15.33
N GLN A 526 14.84 -48.06 15.83
CA GLN A 526 13.39 -47.92 15.88
C GLN A 526 12.87 -47.51 14.49
N ILE A 527 12.01 -48.32 13.86
CA ILE A 527 11.46 -47.99 12.54
C ILE A 527 10.51 -46.79 12.66
N PRO A 528 10.59 -45.78 11.76
CA PRO A 528 9.59 -44.73 11.67
C PRO A 528 8.17 -45.29 11.49
N ILE A 529 7.17 -44.64 12.10
CA ILE A 529 5.76 -45.09 12.11
C ILE A 529 5.23 -45.27 10.67
N ASP A 530 5.66 -44.42 9.73
CA ASP A 530 5.24 -44.46 8.32
C ASP A 530 5.72 -45.70 7.54
N ILE A 531 6.68 -46.45 8.10
CA ILE A 531 7.23 -47.69 7.52
C ILE A 531 6.83 -48.92 8.37
N GLY A 532 6.38 -48.69 9.61
CA GLY A 532 6.28 -49.67 10.69
C GLY A 532 5.09 -50.63 10.68
N VAL A 533 4.31 -50.71 9.59
CA VAL A 533 3.17 -51.65 9.50
C VAL A 533 3.53 -52.81 8.55
N ASP A 534 4.41 -53.71 9.03
CA ASP A 534 4.57 -55.12 8.64
C ASP A 534 4.79 -55.53 7.16
N LEU A 535 5.49 -54.74 6.33
CA LEU A 535 5.74 -55.10 4.93
C LEU A 535 7.22 -55.03 4.49
N TYR A 536 8.15 -55.55 5.28
CA TYR A 536 9.55 -55.74 4.87
C TYR A 536 10.02 -57.19 5.01
N CYS A 537 10.93 -57.60 4.13
CA CYS A 537 11.56 -58.92 4.17
C CYS A 537 12.77 -58.89 5.11
N VAL A 538 12.84 -59.83 6.04
CA VAL A 538 13.93 -59.92 7.02
C VAL A 538 15.04 -60.84 6.51
N TYR A 539 16.29 -60.47 6.76
CA TYR A 539 17.46 -61.32 6.53
C TYR A 539 18.34 -61.36 7.78
N ASN A 540 19.08 -62.45 7.98
CA ASN A 540 20.08 -62.56 9.03
C ASN A 540 21.46 -62.50 8.40
N SER A 541 22.32 -61.63 8.92
CA SER A 541 23.70 -61.51 8.48
C SER A 541 24.69 -61.94 9.58
N TRP A 542 25.85 -62.47 9.19
CA TRP A 542 26.97 -62.74 10.12
C TRP A 542 28.33 -62.56 9.43
N GLU A 543 29.34 -62.18 10.21
CA GLU A 543 30.71 -62.04 9.72
C GLU A 543 31.38 -63.41 9.57
N ILE A 544 32.04 -63.65 8.43
CA ILE A 544 32.77 -64.89 8.12
C ILE A 544 34.30 -64.68 8.21
N GLY A 545 34.73 -63.48 8.57
CA GLY A 545 36.12 -63.09 8.80
C GLY A 545 36.67 -62.10 7.77
N ALA A 546 37.68 -61.31 8.17
CA ALA A 546 38.34 -60.27 7.37
C ALA A 546 37.38 -59.19 6.80
N GLY A 547 36.29 -58.87 7.51
CA GLY A 547 35.31 -57.87 7.07
C GLY A 547 34.30 -58.36 6.05
N ASN A 548 34.33 -59.66 5.68
CA ASN A 548 33.33 -60.29 4.79
C ASN A 548 32.12 -60.79 5.58
N TRP A 549 30.93 -60.58 5.02
CA TRP A 549 29.65 -60.95 5.62
C TRP A 549 28.91 -61.94 4.73
N ALA A 550 28.17 -62.87 5.34
CA ALA A 550 27.16 -63.69 4.67
C ALA A 550 25.76 -63.35 5.16
N VAL A 551 24.79 -63.71 4.33
CA VAL A 551 23.37 -63.66 4.63
C VAL A 551 22.81 -65.08 4.61
N ASP A 552 21.77 -65.33 5.41
CA ASP A 552 21.16 -66.64 5.51
C ASP A 552 20.66 -67.18 4.17
N ALA A 553 20.83 -68.49 3.95
CA ALA A 553 20.49 -69.16 2.70
C ALA A 553 18.97 -69.15 2.38
N LYS A 554 18.12 -68.78 3.35
CA LYS A 554 16.67 -68.68 3.16
C LYS A 554 16.27 -67.31 2.61
N PHE A 555 17.10 -66.28 2.76
CA PHE A 555 16.80 -64.92 2.32
C PHE A 555 16.41 -64.79 0.83
N PRO A 556 17.12 -65.39 -0.13
CA PRO A 556 16.71 -65.35 -1.54
C PRO A 556 15.31 -65.93 -1.79
N ALA A 557 14.93 -66.98 -1.05
CA ALA A 557 13.61 -67.57 -1.14
C ALA A 557 12.53 -66.68 -0.50
N SER A 558 12.86 -66.01 0.61
CA SER A 558 11.96 -65.08 1.31
C SER A 558 11.67 -63.83 0.48
N VAL A 559 12.69 -63.21 -0.12
CA VAL A 559 12.54 -61.95 -0.87
C VAL A 559 11.90 -62.15 -2.25
N ARG A 560 11.95 -63.36 -2.80
CA ARG A 560 11.32 -63.73 -4.08
C ARG A 560 9.85 -63.32 -4.18
N ASN A 561 9.06 -63.60 -3.14
CA ASN A 561 7.62 -63.29 -3.15
C ASN A 561 7.36 -61.78 -3.18
N PHE A 562 8.21 -61.00 -2.51
CA PHE A 562 8.13 -59.53 -2.51
C PHE A 562 8.51 -58.95 -3.88
N ILE A 563 9.57 -59.48 -4.49
CA ILE A 563 10.02 -59.09 -5.83
C ILE A 563 8.95 -59.39 -6.89
N LEU A 564 8.35 -60.59 -6.87
CA LEU A 564 7.31 -60.96 -7.82
C LEU A 564 6.04 -60.11 -7.65
N ARG A 565 5.66 -59.79 -6.40
CA ARG A 565 4.53 -58.90 -6.12
C ARG A 565 4.79 -57.46 -6.59
N ALA A 566 6.01 -56.94 -6.39
CA ALA A 566 6.39 -55.64 -6.91
C ALA A 566 6.34 -55.60 -8.45
N ASN A 567 6.82 -56.65 -9.10
CA ASN A 567 6.75 -56.78 -10.55
C ASN A 567 5.30 -56.87 -11.07
N SER A 568 4.44 -57.64 -10.41
CA SER A 568 3.03 -57.78 -10.83
C SER A 568 2.25 -56.47 -10.72
N ILE A 569 2.49 -55.67 -9.67
CA ILE A 569 1.85 -54.34 -9.49
C ILE A 569 2.13 -53.42 -10.68
N ILE A 570 3.32 -53.53 -11.28
CA ILE A 570 3.69 -52.75 -12.46
C ILE A 570 2.98 -53.27 -13.70
N GLU A 571 2.94 -54.60 -13.88
CA GLU A 571 2.25 -55.24 -15.00
C GLU A 571 0.72 -55.07 -14.97
N THR A 572 0.13 -54.72 -13.82
CA THR A 572 -1.32 -54.40 -13.72
C THR A 572 -1.63 -52.91 -13.89
N LYS A 573 -0.61 -52.04 -13.84
CA LYS A 573 -0.75 -50.58 -14.00
C LYS A 573 -0.40 -50.09 -15.41
N LEU A 574 0.34 -50.88 -16.16
CA LEU A 574 0.50 -50.81 -17.61
C LEU A 574 -0.68 -51.51 -18.28
#